data_AF-C1AXW1-F1
#
_entry.id   AF-C1AXW1-F1
#
_cell.length_a   1.000
_cell.length_b   1.000
_cell.length_c   1.000
_cell.angle_alpha   90.00
_cell.angle_beta   90.00
_cell.angle_gamma   90.00
#
_symmetry.space_group_name_H-M   'P 1'
#
loop_
_entity.id
_entity.type
_entity.pdbx_description
1 polymer ?
#
loop_
_entity_poly.entity_id
_entity_poly.type
_entity_poly.pdbx_seq_one_letter_code
_entity_poly.pdbx_strand_id
1 'polypeptide(L)'
;MTKIALRAAIASAVIAPVMLVGAGGGTATAAPVLSAGGTGAISVTVPRGESWNCFALDSNFGLRAGVGRLDGFAAGSNVTVFCFGTTAPFFFTGSVKAGT
;
A
#
# COMPACT_ATOMS: atom_id res chain seq x y z
N MET A 1 -24.06 22.27 -9.88
CA MET A 1 -22.91 21.45 -10.36
C MET A 1 -23.40 20.04 -10.61
N THR A 2 -23.29 19.55 -11.85
CA THR A 2 -23.70 18.19 -12.21
C THR A 2 -22.77 17.16 -11.55
N LYS A 3 -23.33 16.04 -11.09
CA LYS A 3 -22.63 14.94 -10.40
C LYS A 3 -21.38 14.44 -11.15
N ILE A 4 -21.35 14.61 -12.47
CA ILE A 4 -20.24 14.27 -13.37
C ILE A 4 -19.04 15.21 -13.14
N ALA A 5 -19.26 16.52 -12.98
CA ALA A 5 -18.19 17.48 -12.73
C ALA A 5 -17.53 17.24 -11.38
N LEU A 6 -18.32 16.87 -10.36
CA LEU A 6 -17.79 16.51 -9.04
C LEU A 6 -16.97 15.20 -9.09
N ARG A 7 -17.45 14.19 -9.81
CA ARG A 7 -16.72 12.92 -10.00
C ARG A 7 -15.44 13.11 -10.81
N ALA A 8 -15.46 13.96 -11.84
CA ALA A 8 -14.29 14.31 -12.61
C ALA A 8 -13.27 15.08 -11.76
N ALA A 9 -13.72 16.05 -10.96
CA ALA A 9 -12.86 16.81 -10.04
C ALA A 9 -12.18 15.91 -9.00
N ILE A 10 -12.90 14.96 -8.41
CA ILE A 10 -12.35 13.98 -7.47
C ILE A 10 -11.34 13.06 -8.16
N ALA A 11 -11.64 12.57 -9.36
CA ALA A 11 -10.69 11.77 -10.14
C ALA A 11 -9.41 12.57 -10.44
N SER A 12 -9.52 13.83 -10.86
CA SER A 12 -8.36 14.69 -11.11
C SER A 12 -7.58 15.05 -9.84
N ALA A 13 -8.23 15.20 -8.69
CA ALA A 13 -7.55 15.50 -7.41
C ALA A 13 -6.77 14.30 -6.86
N VAL A 14 -7.15 13.07 -7.20
CA VAL A 14 -6.42 11.84 -6.83
C VAL A 14 -5.32 11.52 -7.85
N ILE A 15 -5.52 11.83 -9.13
CA ILE A 15 -4.55 11.54 -10.21
C ILE A 15 -3.45 12.62 -10.31
N ALA A 16 -3.74 13.89 -10.00
CA ALA A 16 -2.78 14.98 -10.13
C ALA A 16 -1.55 14.87 -9.21
N PRO A 17 -1.66 14.47 -7.93
CA PRO A 17 -0.49 14.22 -7.08
C PRO A 17 0.39 13.07 -7.62
N VAL A 18 -0.20 12.13 -8.35
CA VAL A 18 0.50 10.96 -8.89
C VAL A 18 1.31 11.32 -10.14
N MET A 19 0.78 12.19 -11.00
CA MET A 19 1.48 12.64 -12.20
C MET A 19 2.64 13.60 -11.91
N LEU A 20 2.56 14.40 -10.83
CA LEU A 20 3.65 15.32 -10.45
C LEU A 20 4.85 14.62 -9.79
N VAL A 21 4.67 13.41 -9.23
CA VAL A 21 5.75 12.64 -8.58
C VAL A 21 6.34 11.58 -9.51
N GLY A 22 5.67 11.25 -10.64
CA GLY A 22 6.01 10.12 -11.52
C GLY A 22 6.69 10.45 -12.85
N ALA A 23 7.02 11.71 -13.16
CA ALA A 23 7.51 12.09 -14.50
C ALA A 23 8.97 11.67 -14.84
N GLY A 24 9.57 10.71 -14.12
CA GLY A 24 10.94 10.26 -14.39
C GLY A 24 11.28 8.81 -14.03
N GLY A 25 10.30 7.98 -13.68
CA GLY A 25 10.55 6.75 -12.91
C GLY A 25 10.10 5.42 -13.53
N GLY A 26 10.08 5.24 -14.85
CA GLY A 26 9.82 3.94 -15.50
C GLY A 26 8.41 3.36 -15.30
N THR A 27 8.25 2.05 -15.49
CA THR A 27 7.06 1.24 -15.14
C THR A 27 7.44 0.31 -14.00
N ALA A 28 6.58 0.14 -12.99
CA ALA A 28 6.87 -0.76 -11.87
C ALA A 28 6.97 -2.18 -12.42
N THR A 29 8.03 -2.87 -12.04
CA THR A 29 8.41 -4.17 -12.61
C THR A 29 7.58 -5.32 -12.01
N ALA A 30 7.03 -5.12 -10.81
CA ALA A 30 6.14 -6.06 -10.13
C ALA A 30 5.28 -5.34 -9.07
N ALA A 31 4.23 -6.00 -8.59
CA ALA A 31 3.47 -5.53 -7.43
C ALA A 31 4.16 -5.93 -6.11
N PRO A 32 3.97 -5.17 -5.01
CA PRO A 32 4.34 -5.63 -3.67
C PRO A 32 3.72 -6.99 -3.32
N VAL A 33 4.44 -7.78 -2.53
CA VAL A 33 4.03 -9.11 -2.05
C VAL A 33 3.85 -9.06 -0.54
N LEU A 34 2.75 -9.63 -0.06
CA LEU A 34 2.45 -9.75 1.36
C LEU A 34 2.64 -11.19 1.82
N SER A 35 3.25 -11.40 2.98
CA SER A 35 3.33 -12.71 3.63
C SER A 35 3.13 -12.62 5.13
N ALA A 36 2.70 -13.73 5.72
CA ALA A 36 2.65 -13.87 7.18
C ALA A 36 4.09 -13.88 7.74
N GLY A 37 4.29 -13.19 8.86
CA GLY A 37 5.54 -13.20 9.61
C GLY A 37 5.48 -14.14 10.81
N GLY A 38 6.34 -13.89 11.80
CA GLY A 38 6.20 -14.52 13.13
C GLY A 38 4.93 -14.04 13.85
N THR A 39 4.72 -14.51 15.08
CA THR A 39 3.56 -14.16 15.91
C THR A 39 3.33 -12.64 15.95
N GLY A 40 2.14 -12.20 15.53
CA GLY A 40 1.77 -10.77 15.48
C GLY A 40 2.48 -9.95 14.40
N ALA A 41 3.07 -10.61 13.40
CA ALA A 41 3.87 -9.96 12.36
C ALA A 41 3.40 -10.31 10.93
N ILE A 42 3.70 -9.41 10.01
CA ILE A 42 3.60 -9.61 8.56
C ILE A 42 4.89 -9.15 7.88
N SER A 43 5.07 -9.50 6.62
CA SER A 43 6.13 -8.94 5.77
C SER A 43 5.54 -8.32 4.52
N VAL A 44 6.03 -7.13 4.18
CA VAL A 44 5.71 -6.39 2.96
C VAL A 44 6.97 -6.33 2.10
N THR A 45 7.01 -7.09 1.02
CA THR A 45 8.15 -7.13 0.10
C THR A 45 7.84 -6.31 -1.14
N VAL A 46 8.65 -5.30 -1.43
CA VAL A 46 8.49 -4.46 -2.62
C VAL A 46 9.53 -4.82 -3.68
N PRO A 47 9.28 -4.53 -4.97
CA PRO A 47 10.25 -4.81 -6.02
C PRO A 47 11.60 -4.11 -5.75
N ARG A 48 12.68 -4.79 -6.11
CA ARG A 48 14.03 -4.31 -5.84
C ARG A 48 14.32 -3.02 -6.62
N GLY A 49 14.80 -2.01 -5.90
CA GLY A 49 15.15 -0.71 -6.50
C GLY A 49 13.96 0.24 -6.67
N GLU A 50 12.75 -0.17 -6.25
CA GLU A 50 11.58 0.69 -6.25
C GLU A 50 11.31 1.29 -4.87
N SER A 51 10.79 2.51 -4.85
CA SER A 51 10.41 3.22 -3.62
C SER A 51 8.90 3.15 -3.43
N TRP A 52 8.49 2.64 -2.26
CA TRP A 52 7.10 2.39 -1.90
C TRP A 52 6.83 2.85 -0.46
N ASN A 53 5.71 3.53 -0.24
CA ASN A 53 5.20 3.89 1.07
C ASN A 53 4.01 2.98 1.41
N CYS A 54 4.13 2.18 2.47
CA CYS A 54 3.11 1.20 2.83
C CYS A 54 2.53 1.46 4.22
N PHE A 55 1.22 1.28 4.36
CA PHE A 55 0.46 1.35 5.61
C PHE A 55 -0.29 0.04 5.82
N ALA A 56 -0.25 -0.50 7.03
CA ALA A 56 -0.84 -1.76 7.40
C ALA A 56 -1.79 -1.58 8.58
N LEU A 57 -3.04 -2.02 8.44
CA LEU A 57 -4.11 -1.90 9.42
C LEU A 57 -4.62 -3.30 9.78
N ASP A 58 -4.55 -3.69 11.04
CA ASP A 58 -5.19 -4.92 11.50
C ASP A 58 -6.67 -4.74 11.87
N SER A 59 -7.37 -5.85 12.05
CA SER A 59 -8.78 -5.89 12.45
C SER A 59 -9.06 -5.28 13.84
N ASN A 60 -8.03 -4.96 14.62
CA ASN A 60 -8.12 -4.28 15.91
C ASN A 60 -7.72 -2.80 15.81
N PHE A 61 -7.65 -2.25 14.59
CA PHE A 61 -7.24 -0.88 14.31
C PHE A 61 -5.79 -0.55 14.70
N GLY A 62 -4.93 -1.58 14.80
CA GLY A 62 -3.49 -1.43 14.91
C GLY A 62 -2.90 -0.95 13.59
N LEU A 63 -2.37 0.27 13.57
CA LEU A 63 -1.73 0.87 12.39
C LEU A 63 -0.20 0.75 12.46
N ARG A 64 0.42 0.29 11.38
CA ARG A 64 1.88 0.32 11.16
C ARG A 64 2.18 0.90 9.78
N ALA A 65 3.37 1.46 9.61
CA ALA A 65 3.86 1.93 8.34
C ALA A 65 5.25 1.38 8.07
N GLY A 66 5.55 1.10 6.80
CA GLY A 66 6.87 0.65 6.37
C GLY A 66 6.84 -0.54 5.42
N VAL A 67 8.04 -0.86 4.93
CA VAL A 67 8.33 -2.00 4.06
C VAL A 67 9.23 -2.98 4.83
N GLY A 68 9.13 -4.26 4.51
CA GLY A 68 9.80 -5.33 5.23
C GLY A 68 8.92 -5.91 6.33
N ARG A 69 9.54 -6.34 7.43
CA ARG A 69 8.83 -6.92 8.57
C ARG A 69 8.10 -5.83 9.35
N LEU A 70 6.80 -6.01 9.55
CA LEU A 70 5.95 -5.15 10.38
C LEU A 70 5.41 -5.98 11.55
N ASP A 71 5.71 -5.54 12.77
CA ASP A 71 5.38 -6.23 14.03
C ASP A 71 4.33 -5.48 14.85
N GLY A 72 3.79 -6.19 15.86
CA GLY A 72 2.91 -5.62 16.86
C GLY A 72 1.44 -5.56 16.46
N PHE A 73 1.03 -6.40 15.52
CA PHE A 73 -0.38 -6.71 15.27
C PHE A 73 -0.86 -7.78 16.23
N ALA A 74 -2.17 -7.88 16.43
CA ALA A 74 -2.71 -9.03 17.17
C ALA A 74 -2.44 -10.33 16.39
N ALA A 75 -1.97 -11.37 17.10
CA ALA A 75 -1.68 -12.67 16.50
C ALA A 75 -2.91 -13.24 15.77
N GLY A 76 -2.72 -13.71 14.54
CA GLY A 76 -3.80 -14.26 13.72
C GLY A 76 -4.82 -13.24 13.19
N SER A 77 -4.64 -11.94 13.41
CA SER A 77 -5.51 -10.88 12.87
C SER A 77 -5.38 -10.76 11.34
N ASN A 78 -6.44 -10.26 10.69
CA ASN A 78 -6.36 -9.89 9.28
C ASN A 78 -5.76 -8.49 9.16
N VAL A 79 -4.65 -8.38 8.45
CA VAL A 79 -3.93 -7.13 8.22
C VAL A 79 -4.13 -6.72 6.76
N THR A 80 -4.71 -5.54 6.54
CA THR A 80 -4.85 -4.94 5.21
C THR A 80 -3.75 -3.93 4.99
N VAL A 81 -3.02 -4.07 3.88
CA VAL A 81 -1.88 -3.25 3.52
C VAL A 81 -2.19 -2.42 2.29
N PHE A 82 -1.91 -1.12 2.37
CA PHE A 82 -2.01 -0.14 1.29
C PHE A 82 -0.62 0.37 0.97
N CYS A 83 -0.15 0.18 -0.26
CA CYS A 83 1.17 0.62 -0.70
C CYS A 83 1.05 1.61 -1.85
N PHE A 84 1.82 2.70 -1.78
CA PHE A 84 1.88 3.77 -2.77
C PHE A 84 3.31 3.91 -3.29
N GLY A 85 3.50 3.64 -4.58
CA GLY A 85 4.77 3.76 -5.28
C GLY A 85 4.87 5.10 -6.03
N THR A 86 6.07 5.43 -6.50
CA THR A 86 6.31 6.58 -7.39
C THR A 86 6.08 6.26 -8.87
N THR A 87 5.79 5.00 -9.18
CA THR A 87 5.81 4.44 -10.54
C THR A 87 4.57 3.57 -10.79
N ALA A 88 3.97 3.65 -11.99
CA ALA A 88 2.76 2.89 -12.32
C ALA A 88 3.01 1.37 -12.50
N PRO A 89 2.16 0.47 -11.93
CA PRO A 89 1.05 0.78 -11.02
C PRO A 89 1.55 1.32 -9.68
N PHE A 90 1.14 2.56 -9.35
CA PHE A 90 1.59 3.30 -8.18
C PHE A 90 0.80 2.96 -6.92
N PHE A 91 -0.14 2.02 -7.02
CA PHE A 91 -1.02 1.64 -5.93
C PHE A 91 -1.14 0.13 -5.87
N PHE A 92 -1.00 -0.41 -4.67
CA PHE A 92 -1.25 -1.80 -4.35
C PHE A 92 -2.06 -1.88 -3.05
N THR A 93 -3.02 -2.80 -3.03
CA THR A 93 -3.75 -3.17 -1.83
C THR A 93 -3.83 -4.69 -1.73
N GLY A 94 -3.68 -5.20 -0.52
CA GLY A 94 -3.80 -6.63 -0.25
C GLY A 94 -4.05 -6.89 1.23
N SER A 95 -4.43 -8.12 1.57
CA SER A 95 -4.60 -8.53 2.95
C SER A 95 -3.87 -9.83 3.23
N VAL A 96 -3.33 -9.96 4.43
CA VAL A 96 -2.64 -11.16 4.90
C VAL A 96 -2.93 -11.37 6.38
N LYS A 97 -2.87 -12.62 6.83
CA LYS A 97 -3.04 -12.94 8.25
C LYS A 97 -1.71 -12.69 8.98
N ALA A 98 -1.75 -11.97 10.10
CA ALA A 98 -0.60 -11.87 11.00
C ALA A 98 -0.27 -13.27 11.54
N GLY A 99 1.02 -13.56 11.71
CA GLY A 99 1.45 -14.85 12.25
C GLY A 99 0.80 -15.16 13.60
N THR A 100 0.54 -16.45 13.85
CA THR A 100 -0.04 -16.96 15.09
C THR A 100 1.02 -17.30 16.12
#